data_AF-M4YJT4-F1
#
_entry.id   AF-M4YJT4-F1
#
_cell.length_a   1.000
_cell.length_b   1.000
_cell.length_c   1.000
_cell.angle_alpha   90.00
_cell.angle_beta   90.00
_cell.angle_gamma   90.00
#
_symmetry.space_group_name_H-M   'P 1'
#
loop_
_entity.id
_entity.type
_entity.pdbx_description
1 polymer ?
#
loop_
_entity_poly.entity_id
_entity_poly.type
_entity_poly.pdbx_seq_one_letter_code
_entity_poly.pdbx_strand_id
1 'polypeptide(L)'
;MSDYLETRRQAIADIDMEILALLRKRLDLAVEIGHYKAEHGMEVLNPGVQDRVIARYRKAAEELGLDPDRCETICRTVMEESIAYESAIISEAKKNE
;
A
#
# COMPACT_ATOMS: atom_id res chain seq x y z
N MET A 1 -10.90 -24.33 29.44
CA MET A 1 -11.66 -24.07 28.21
C MET A 1 -11.59 -22.57 27.92
N SER A 2 -10.51 -22.10 27.28
CA SER A 2 -10.32 -20.72 26.74
C SER A 2 -9.09 -20.65 25.82
N ASP A 3 -8.10 -21.51 26.06
CA ASP A 3 -6.79 -21.52 25.39
C ASP A 3 -6.82 -21.61 23.85
N TYR A 4 -7.78 -22.35 23.25
CA TYR A 4 -7.89 -22.42 21.79
C TYR A 4 -8.24 -21.07 21.15
N LEU A 5 -9.21 -20.34 21.72
CA LEU A 5 -9.62 -19.03 21.19
C LEU A 5 -8.52 -17.99 21.39
N GLU A 6 -7.86 -18.01 22.55
CA GLU A 6 -6.72 -17.14 22.84
C GLU A 6 -5.56 -17.41 21.86
N THR A 7 -5.22 -18.67 21.64
CA THR A 7 -4.19 -19.07 20.66
C THR A 7 -4.55 -18.63 19.23
N ARG A 8 -5.82 -18.77 18.81
CA ARG A 8 -6.24 -18.31 17.47
C ARG A 8 -6.18 -16.78 17.35
N ARG A 9 -6.55 -16.04 18.41
CA ARG A 9 -6.44 -14.58 18.44
C ARG A 9 -5.00 -14.11 18.40
N GLN A 10 -4.09 -14.81 19.09
CA GLN A 10 -2.67 -14.49 19.02
C GLN A 10 -2.13 -14.69 17.61
N ALA A 11 -2.49 -15.78 16.94
CA ALA A 11 -2.08 -15.99 15.55
C ALA A 11 -2.60 -14.90 14.59
N ILE A 12 -3.81 -14.37 14.83
CA ILE A 12 -4.31 -13.21 14.06
C ILE A 12 -3.46 -11.98 14.35
N ALA A 13 -3.17 -11.68 15.63
CA ALA A 13 -2.34 -10.55 16.00
C ALA A 13 -0.93 -10.61 15.38
N ASP A 14 -0.35 -11.81 15.30
CA ASP A 14 0.95 -12.02 14.67
C ASP A 14 0.88 -11.71 13.15
N ILE A 15 -0.18 -12.17 12.48
CA ILE A 15 -0.44 -11.84 11.06
C ILE A 15 -0.64 -10.33 10.87
N ASP A 16 -1.35 -9.67 11.79
CA ASP A 16 -1.55 -8.21 11.72
C ASP A 16 -0.20 -7.47 11.75
N MET A 17 0.76 -7.93 12.57
CA MET A 17 2.12 -7.37 12.58
C MET A 17 2.87 -7.61 11.27
N GLU A 18 2.69 -8.78 10.65
CA GLU A 18 3.26 -9.06 9.32
C GLU A 18 2.67 -8.15 8.24
N ILE A 19 1.35 -7.90 8.26
CA ILE A 19 0.68 -6.97 7.35
C ILE A 19 1.28 -5.57 7.47
N LEU A 20 1.45 -5.07 8.69
CA LEU A 20 2.04 -3.74 8.93
C LEU A 20 3.50 -3.67 8.47
N ALA A 21 4.28 -4.73 8.71
CA ALA A 21 5.67 -4.81 8.25
C ALA A 21 5.76 -4.80 6.71
N LEU A 22 4.86 -5.52 6.03
CA LEU A 22 4.78 -5.51 4.56
C LEU A 22 4.33 -4.15 4.02
N LEU A 23 3.38 -3.50 4.70
CA LEU A 23 2.95 -2.15 4.34
C LEU A 23 4.11 -1.16 4.42
N ARG A 24 4.92 -1.19 5.48
CA ARG A 24 6.12 -0.34 5.61
C ARG A 24 7.08 -0.54 4.44
N LYS A 25 7.42 -1.80 4.13
CA LYS A 25 8.31 -2.12 2.98
C LYS A 25 7.75 -1.58 1.66
N ARG A 26 6.44 -1.67 1.46
CA ARG A 26 5.78 -1.15 0.26
C ARG A 26 5.85 0.38 0.19
N LEU A 27 5.70 1.07 1.33
CA LEU A 27 5.80 2.53 1.41
C LEU A 27 7.24 3.03 1.24
N ASP A 28 8.24 2.24 1.65
CA ASP A 28 9.65 2.57 1.38
C ASP A 28 9.93 2.63 -0.14
N LEU A 29 9.36 1.68 -0.90
CA LEU A 29 9.41 1.74 -2.38
C LEU A 29 8.67 2.97 -2.94
N ALA A 30 7.57 3.40 -2.32
CA ALA A 30 6.88 4.63 -2.73
C ALA A 30 7.75 5.87 -2.48
N VAL A 31 8.50 5.91 -1.38
CA VAL A 31 9.48 6.98 -1.10
C VAL A 31 10.57 7.02 -2.17
N GLU A 32 11.15 5.87 -2.52
CA GLU A 32 12.14 5.78 -3.59
C GLU A 32 11.59 6.29 -4.94
N ILE A 33 10.36 5.89 -5.29
CA ILE A 33 9.66 6.39 -6.49
C ILE A 33 9.43 7.90 -6.40
N GLY A 34 9.07 8.43 -5.22
CA GLY A 34 8.86 9.85 -4.99
C GLY A 34 10.12 10.67 -5.25
N HIS A 35 11.27 10.22 -4.73
CA HIS A 35 12.57 10.83 -5.01
C HIS A 35 12.89 10.81 -6.50
N TYR A 36 12.75 9.65 -7.15
CA TYR A 36 12.97 9.53 -8.58
C TYR A 36 12.09 10.51 -9.39
N LYS A 37 10.80 10.58 -9.07
CA LYS A 37 9.87 11.51 -9.74
C LYS A 37 10.25 12.97 -9.52
N ALA A 38 10.67 13.34 -8.31
CA ALA A 38 11.12 14.69 -7.99
C ALA A 38 12.34 15.09 -8.83
N GLU A 39 13.36 14.23 -8.90
CA GLU A 39 14.59 14.44 -9.68
C GLU A 39 14.32 14.61 -11.19
N HIS A 40 13.26 13.97 -11.70
CA HIS A 40 12.92 13.95 -13.12
C HIS A 40 11.73 14.86 -13.48
N GLY A 41 11.22 15.66 -12.54
CA GLY A 41 10.08 16.55 -12.77
C GLY A 41 8.78 15.84 -13.15
N MET A 42 8.59 14.59 -12.70
CA MET A 42 7.43 13.77 -13.03
C MET A 42 6.24 14.01 -12.08
N GLU A 43 5.02 13.82 -12.58
CA GLU A 43 3.81 13.91 -11.77
C GLU A 43 3.62 12.69 -10.84
N VAL A 44 3.04 12.93 -9.66
CA VAL A 44 2.72 11.87 -8.68
C VAL A 44 1.63 10.94 -9.24
N LEU A 45 0.56 11.51 -9.78
CA LEU A 45 -0.63 10.78 -10.18
C LEU A 45 -0.50 10.26 -11.61
N ASN A 46 -0.72 8.96 -11.78
CA ASN A 46 -0.84 8.33 -13.09
C ASN A 46 -2.06 7.38 -13.08
N PRO A 47 -3.20 7.77 -13.68
CA PRO A 47 -4.43 6.97 -13.67
C PRO A 47 -4.23 5.55 -14.21
N GLY A 48 -3.47 5.40 -15.29
CA GLY A 48 -3.20 4.08 -15.88
C GLY A 48 -2.33 3.18 -14.99
N VAL A 49 -1.56 3.72 -14.04
CA VAL A 49 -0.88 2.93 -13.01
C VAL A 49 -1.89 2.48 -11.96
N GLN A 50 -2.77 3.37 -11.49
CA GLN A 50 -3.78 3.04 -10.48
C GLN A 50 -4.70 1.90 -10.93
N ASP A 51 -5.20 1.97 -12.16
CA ASP A 51 -6.07 0.92 -12.74
C ASP A 51 -5.38 -0.44 -12.75
N ARG A 52 -4.08 -0.48 -13.08
CA ARG A 52 -3.28 -1.71 -13.09
C ARG A 52 -3.04 -2.27 -11.69
N VAL A 53 -2.89 -1.40 -10.68
CA VAL A 53 -2.73 -1.85 -9.28
C VAL A 53 -4.05 -2.41 -8.77
N ILE A 54 -5.18 -1.75 -9.02
CA ILE A 54 -6.52 -2.24 -8.66
C ILE A 54 -6.81 -3.57 -9.32
N ALA A 55 -6.60 -3.69 -10.64
CA ALA A 55 -6.82 -4.93 -11.37
C ALA A 55 -6.00 -6.11 -10.80
N ARG A 56 -4.76 -5.86 -10.38
CA ARG A 56 -3.92 -6.88 -9.74
C ARG A 56 -4.50 -7.34 -8.39
N TYR A 57 -4.99 -6.41 -7.56
CA TYR A 57 -5.61 -6.77 -6.28
C TYR A 57 -6.91 -7.54 -6.46
N ARG A 58 -7.78 -7.11 -7.40
CA ARG A 58 -9.04 -7.80 -7.70
C ARG A 58 -8.79 -9.23 -8.19
N LYS A 59 -7.86 -9.40 -9.14
CA LYS A 59 -7.48 -10.73 -9.64
C LYS A 59 -6.95 -11.64 -8.53
N ALA A 60 -6.04 -11.13 -7.70
CA ALA A 60 -5.50 -11.89 -6.57
C ALA A 60 -6.58 -12.25 -5.53
N ALA A 61 -7.55 -11.36 -5.32
CA ALA A 61 -8.69 -11.62 -4.43
C ALA A 61 -9.53 -12.80 -4.93
N GLU A 62 -9.86 -12.82 -6.22
CA GLU A 62 -10.59 -13.93 -6.85
C GLU A 62 -9.83 -15.26 -6.72
N GLU A 63 -8.52 -15.26 -6.99
CA GLU A 63 -7.66 -16.45 -6.89
C GLU A 63 -7.55 -17.00 -5.45
N LEU A 64 -7.65 -16.13 -4.45
CA LEU A 64 -7.58 -16.47 -3.03
C LEU A 64 -8.97 -16.73 -2.40
N GLY A 65 -10.06 -16.61 -3.16
CA GLY A 65 -11.43 -16.76 -2.65
C GLY A 65 -11.88 -15.63 -1.72
N LEU A 66 -11.31 -14.43 -1.89
CA LEU A 66 -11.66 -13.20 -1.16
C LEU A 66 -12.64 -12.35 -1.99
N ASP A 67 -13.39 -11.48 -1.30
CA ASP A 67 -14.26 -10.49 -1.94
C ASP A 67 -13.41 -9.42 -2.66
N PRO A 68 -13.48 -9.32 -4.02
CA PRO A 68 -12.67 -8.38 -4.78
C PRO A 68 -12.91 -6.91 -4.40
N ASP A 69 -14.13 -6.55 -4.01
CA ASP A 69 -14.48 -5.17 -3.68
C ASP A 69 -13.88 -4.77 -2.31
N ARG A 70 -13.81 -5.71 -1.37
CA ARG A 70 -13.11 -5.53 -0.09
C ARG A 70 -11.60 -5.42 -0.29
N CYS A 71 -11.02 -6.26 -1.14
CA CYS A 71 -9.59 -6.17 -1.46
C CYS A 71 -9.23 -4.90 -2.24
N GLU A 72 -10.12 -4.41 -3.10
CA GLU A 72 -9.95 -3.11 -3.74
C GLU A 72 -9.97 -1.97 -2.72
N THR A 73 -10.83 -2.03 -1.71
CA THR A 73 -10.84 -1.01 -0.64
C THR A 73 -9.47 -0.94 0.05
N ILE A 74 -8.89 -2.09 0.41
CA ILE A 74 -7.53 -2.16 0.99
C ILE A 74 -6.51 -1.59 0.00
N CYS A 75 -6.60 -1.97 -1.28
CA CYS A 75 -5.73 -1.46 -2.34
C CYS A 75 -5.75 0.07 -2.40
N ARG A 76 -6.94 0.68 -2.36
CA ARG A 76 -7.12 2.13 -2.43
C ARG A 76 -6.47 2.83 -1.24
N THR A 77 -6.72 2.36 -0.02
CA THR A 77 -6.07 2.90 1.19
C THR A 77 -4.54 2.85 1.09
N VAL A 78 -3.98 1.72 0.65
CA VAL A 78 -2.52 1.58 0.51
C VAL A 78 -1.95 2.49 -0.58
N MET A 79 -2.68 2.70 -1.68
CA MET A 79 -2.28 3.64 -2.75
C MET A 79 -2.34 5.09 -2.29
N GLU A 80 -3.39 5.48 -1.57
CA GLU A 80 -3.55 6.83 -1.01
C GLU A 80 -2.37 7.20 -0.11
N GLU A 81 -1.97 6.29 0.77
CA GLU A 81 -0.77 6.48 1.61
C GLU A 81 0.50 6.65 0.76
N SER A 82 0.67 5.85 -0.30
CA SER A 82 1.84 5.96 -1.17
C SER A 82 1.91 7.34 -1.86
N ILE A 83 0.77 7.81 -2.35
CA ILE A 83 0.62 9.13 -2.99
C ILE A 83 0.96 10.24 -1.98
N ALA A 84 0.57 10.10 -0.72
CA ALA A 84 0.88 11.07 0.32
C ALA A 84 2.40 11.20 0.55
N TYR A 85 3.12 10.06 0.65
CA TYR A 85 4.57 10.05 0.78
C TYR A 85 5.28 10.65 -0.44
N GLU A 86 4.89 10.25 -1.66
CA GLU A 86 5.45 10.81 -2.89
C GLU A 86 5.22 12.32 -3.00
N SER A 87 4.01 12.77 -2.66
CA SER A 87 3.63 14.19 -2.70
C SER A 87 4.44 15.02 -1.70
N ALA A 88 4.67 14.49 -0.49
CA ALA A 88 5.49 15.16 0.52
C ALA A 88 6.91 15.41 -0.01
N ILE A 89 7.56 14.38 -0.57
CA ILE A 89 8.92 14.46 -1.12
C ILE A 89 9.02 15.48 -2.25
N ILE A 90 8.09 15.43 -3.21
CA ILE A 90 8.07 16.38 -4.33
C ILE A 90 7.82 17.81 -3.84
N SER A 91 6.98 17.98 -2.82
CA SER A 91 6.73 19.31 -2.23
C SER A 91 7.95 19.87 -1.50
N GLU A 92 8.76 19.01 -0.88
CA GLU A 92 10.00 19.40 -0.21
C GLU A 92 11.10 19.75 -1.21
N ALA A 93 11.25 18.97 -2.29
CA ALA A 93 12.20 19.24 -3.36
C ALA A 93 11.99 20.65 -3.96
N LYS A 94 10.73 21.00 -4.28
CA LYS A 94 10.37 22.32 -4.83
C LYS A 94 10.60 23.51 -3.90
N LYS A 95 10.71 23.30 -2.58
CA LYS A 95 10.99 24.38 -1.61
C LYS A 95 12.49 24.71 -1.51
N ASN A 96 13.34 23.78 -1.94
CA ASN A 96 14.78 23.88 -1.86
C ASN A 96 15.42 24.39 -3.18
N GLU A 97 14.59 24.62 -4.20
CA GLU A 97 14.92 25.26 -5.49
C GLU A 97 14.77 26.79 -5.41
#